data_AF-A0A2D8B2A6-F1
#
_entry.id   AF-A0A2D8B2A6-F1
#
_cell.length_a   1.000
_cell.length_b   1.000
_cell.length_c   1.000
_cell.angle_alpha   90.00
_cell.angle_beta   90.00
_cell.angle_gamma   90.00
#
_symmetry.space_group_name_H-M   'P 1'
#
loop_
_entity.id
_entity.type
_entity.pdbx_description
1 polymer ?
#
loop_
_entity_poly.entity_id
_entity_poly.type
_entity_poly.pdbx_seq_one_letter_code
_entity_poly.pdbx_strand_id
1 'polypeptide(L)'
;MFDFQRPAYPARGSSNPHGLLGFSVGAIATFWLGPQIYDPTVGWVLDYGAAHYGLEYEWLLIIGWAIFVGLATFSATKFVFGAALRLGIFQVIRGGRAPHHFHHRY
;
A
#
# COMPACT_ATOMS: atom_id res chain seq x y z
N MET A 1 -4.40 -47.40 -24.99
CA MET A 1 -3.40 -46.34 -25.23
C MET A 1 -3.98 -45.08 -24.61
N PHE A 2 -3.47 -44.66 -23.45
CA PHE A 2 -4.05 -43.54 -22.69
C PHE A 2 -3.45 -42.22 -23.19
N ASP A 3 -4.29 -41.36 -23.77
CA ASP A 3 -3.93 -39.99 -24.12
C ASP A 3 -3.82 -39.15 -22.85
N PHE A 4 -2.58 -38.82 -22.47
CA PHE A 4 -2.31 -37.83 -21.43
C PHE A 4 -2.57 -36.42 -22.00
N GLN A 5 -3.79 -35.91 -21.84
CA GLN A 5 -4.04 -34.47 -21.90
C GLN A 5 -3.20 -33.80 -20.81
N ARG A 6 -2.07 -33.18 -21.20
CA ARG A 6 -1.29 -32.33 -20.30
C ARG A 6 -2.21 -31.17 -19.86
N PRO A 7 -2.37 -30.91 -18.56
CA PRO A 7 -3.08 -29.72 -18.12
C PRO A 7 -2.37 -28.50 -18.72
N ALA A 8 -3.13 -27.70 -19.47
CA ALA A 8 -2.66 -26.42 -19.97
C ALA A 8 -2.28 -25.56 -18.76
N TYR A 9 -0.97 -25.47 -18.49
CA TYR A 9 -0.45 -24.53 -17.50
C TYR A 9 -0.90 -23.13 -17.93
N PRO A 10 -1.56 -22.35 -17.04
CA PRO A 10 -1.90 -20.98 -17.37
C PRO A 10 -0.62 -20.21 -17.64
N ALA A 11 -0.64 -19.50 -18.77
CA ALA A 11 0.49 -18.77 -19.31
C ALA A 11 1.12 -17.84 -18.27
N ARG A 12 2.45 -17.98 -18.13
CA ARG A 12 3.42 -16.88 -18.07
C ARG A 12 2.91 -15.63 -17.33
N GLY A 13 2.98 -15.65 -16.01
CA GLY A 13 2.88 -14.43 -15.21
C GLY A 13 4.07 -13.53 -15.56
N SER A 14 3.82 -12.50 -16.38
CA SER A 14 4.79 -11.45 -16.63
C SER A 14 5.15 -10.80 -15.31
N SER A 15 6.45 -10.75 -14.99
CA SER A 15 6.95 -9.80 -14.01
C SER A 15 6.66 -8.41 -14.57
N ASN A 16 5.51 -7.82 -14.22
CA ASN A 16 5.17 -6.45 -14.59
C ASN A 16 5.89 -5.51 -13.62
N PRO A 17 7.05 -4.92 -13.97
CA PRO A 17 7.71 -3.90 -13.13
C PRO A 17 6.80 -2.70 -12.83
N HIS A 18 5.77 -2.51 -13.66
CA HIS A 18 4.70 -1.55 -13.50
C HIS A 18 3.90 -1.75 -12.19
N GLY A 19 3.78 -2.98 -11.69
CA GLY A 19 3.09 -3.24 -10.41
C GLY A 19 3.90 -2.72 -9.22
N LEU A 20 5.20 -3.00 -9.18
CA LEU A 20 6.08 -2.62 -8.07
C LEU A 20 6.32 -1.09 -8.06
N LEU A 21 6.46 -0.48 -9.23
CA LEU A 21 6.49 0.98 -9.38
C LEU A 21 5.15 1.62 -8.99
N GLY A 22 4.01 1.05 -9.41
CA GLY A 22 2.68 1.53 -9.04
C GLY A 22 2.42 1.49 -7.54
N PHE A 23 2.88 0.45 -6.85
CA PHE A 23 2.82 0.37 -5.38
C PHE A 23 3.72 1.38 -4.68
N SER A 24 4.90 1.65 -5.24
CA SER A 24 5.83 2.65 -4.70
C SER A 24 5.26 4.07 -4.82
N VAL A 25 4.68 4.39 -5.98
CA VAL A 25 3.96 5.64 -6.21
C VAL A 25 2.72 5.74 -5.30
N GLY A 26 1.99 4.64 -5.13
CA GLY A 26 0.86 4.57 -4.20
C GLY A 26 1.26 4.84 -2.75
N ALA A 27 2.36 4.25 -2.28
CA ALA A 27 2.89 4.49 -0.93
C ALA A 27 3.30 5.95 -0.71
N ILE A 28 3.95 6.58 -1.70
CA ILE A 28 4.31 8.00 -1.67
C ILE A 28 3.05 8.88 -1.70
N ALA A 29 2.07 8.54 -2.54
CA ALA A 29 0.79 9.23 -2.59
C ALA A 29 0.01 9.12 -1.28
N THR A 30 0.17 8.01 -0.54
CA THR A 30 -0.45 7.83 0.78
C THR A 30 0.12 8.84 1.80
N PHE A 31 1.34 9.33 1.61
CA PHE A 31 1.92 10.35 2.48
C PHE A 31 1.20 11.72 2.34
N TRP A 32 0.66 12.00 1.15
CA TRP A 32 -0.11 13.22 0.87
C TRP A 32 -1.55 13.17 1.38
N LEU A 33 -2.02 12.01 1.83
CA LEU A 33 -3.38 11.82 2.31
C LEU A 33 -3.62 12.52 3.65
N GLY A 34 -2.57 12.69 4.48
CA GLY A 34 -2.69 13.32 5.80
C GLY A 34 -3.22 14.76 5.73
N PRO A 35 -2.55 15.69 5.04
CA PRO A 35 -3.04 17.06 4.87
C PRO A 35 -4.42 17.12 4.19
N GLN A 36 -4.64 16.28 3.19
CA GLN A 36 -5.91 16.19 2.44
C GLN A 36 -7.09 15.76 3.33
N ILE A 37 -6.86 14.94 4.35
CA ILE A 37 -7.88 14.59 5.35
C ILE A 37 -7.98 15.70 6.40
N TYR A 38 -6.86 16.22 6.87
CA TYR A 38 -6.82 17.13 8.00
C TYR A 38 -7.54 18.45 7.71
N ASP A 39 -7.19 19.14 6.61
CA ASP A 39 -7.73 20.46 6.26
C ASP A 39 -9.28 20.49 6.23
N PRO A 40 -9.98 19.55 5.58
CA PRO A 40 -11.45 19.56 5.57
C PRO A 40 -12.09 19.04 6.87
N THR A 41 -11.38 18.29 7.71
CA THR A 41 -11.98 17.64 8.90
C THR A 41 -11.72 18.38 10.20
N VAL A 42 -10.67 19.20 10.28
CA VAL A 42 -10.31 19.93 11.50
C VAL A 42 -11.44 20.87 11.96
N GLY A 43 -12.15 21.51 11.03
CA GLY A 43 -13.28 22.38 11.34
C GLY A 43 -14.41 21.62 12.07
N TRP A 44 -14.75 20.43 11.61
CA TRP A 44 -15.76 19.58 12.27
C TRP A 44 -15.34 19.17 13.69
N VAL A 45 -14.05 18.89 13.90
CA VAL A 45 -13.51 18.55 15.23
C VAL A 45 -13.55 19.75 16.17
N LEU A 46 -13.23 20.94 15.65
CA LEU A 46 -13.29 22.18 16.41
C LEU A 46 -14.75 22.52 16.78
N ASP A 47 -15.69 22.39 15.85
CA ASP A 47 -17.11 22.61 16.12
C ASP A 47 -17.65 21.65 17.21
N TYR A 48 -17.29 20.37 17.10
CA TYR A 48 -17.64 19.37 18.12
C TYR A 48 -17.04 19.72 19.48
N GLY A 49 -15.76 20.10 19.51
CA GLY A 49 -15.03 20.43 20.72
C GLY A 49 -15.52 21.71 21.39
N ALA A 50 -15.83 22.75 20.61
CA ALA A 50 -16.43 23.97 21.10
C ALA A 50 -17.79 23.70 21.78
N ALA A 51 -18.60 22.78 21.24
CA ALA A 51 -19.88 22.40 21.81
C ALA A 51 -19.78 21.58 23.12
N HIS A 52 -18.67 20.84 23.34
CA HIS A 52 -18.53 19.93 24.48
C HIS A 52 -17.60 20.43 25.60
N TYR A 53 -16.53 21.13 25.23
CA TYR A 53 -15.44 21.50 26.13
C TYR A 53 -15.22 23.01 26.20
N GLY A 54 -15.77 23.79 25.26
CA GLY A 54 -15.55 25.23 25.15
C GLY A 54 -14.29 25.59 24.35
N LEU A 55 -14.21 26.86 23.93
CA LEU A 55 -13.18 27.35 22.99
C LEU A 55 -11.74 27.30 23.56
N GLU A 56 -11.60 27.21 24.88
CA GLU A 56 -10.29 27.18 25.56
C GLU A 56 -9.44 25.94 25.18
N TYR A 57 -10.08 24.89 24.66
CA TYR A 57 -9.44 23.63 24.27
C TYR A 57 -9.19 23.49 22.76
N GLU A 58 -9.47 24.52 21.95
CA GLU A 58 -9.30 24.46 20.49
C GLU A 58 -7.87 24.03 20.08
N TRP A 59 -6.85 24.60 20.72
CA TRP A 59 -5.45 24.27 20.39
C TRP A 59 -5.12 22.79 20.68
N LEU A 60 -5.69 22.22 21.75
CA LEU A 60 -5.53 20.80 22.08
C LEU A 60 -6.21 19.91 21.06
N LEU A 61 -7.39 20.31 20.58
CA LEU A 61 -8.14 19.60 19.54
C LEU A 61 -7.41 19.63 18.20
N ILE A 62 -6.86 20.79 17.82
CA ILE A 62 -6.03 20.96 16.61
C ILE A 62 -4.83 20.01 16.67
N ILE A 63 -4.04 20.07 17.76
CA ILE A 63 -2.84 19.24 17.90
C ILE A 63 -3.21 17.76 18.00
N GLY A 64 -4.22 17.41 18.80
CA GLY A 64 -4.68 16.03 18.97
C GLY A 64 -5.17 15.42 17.67
N TRP A 65 -5.93 16.19 16.88
CA TRP A 65 -6.41 15.74 15.58
C TRP A 65 -5.28 15.63 14.55
N ALA A 66 -4.35 16.58 14.53
CA ALA A 66 -3.18 16.50 13.65
C ALA A 66 -2.34 15.23 13.94
N ILE A 67 -2.14 14.90 15.22
CA ILE A 67 -1.45 13.67 15.63
C ILE A 67 -2.23 12.44 15.19
N PHE A 68 -3.56 12.43 15.38
CA PHE A 68 -4.41 11.31 14.99
C PHE A 68 -4.37 11.06 13.48
N VAL A 69 -4.56 12.10 12.67
CA VAL A 69 -4.50 12.02 11.20
C VAL A 69 -3.10 11.59 10.75
N GLY A 70 -2.04 12.12 11.37
CA GLY A 70 -0.66 11.70 11.09
C GLY A 70 -0.43 10.21 11.35
N LEU A 71 -0.90 9.70 12.49
CA LEU A 71 -0.81 8.28 12.85
C LEU A 71 -1.62 7.38 11.91
N ALA A 72 -2.83 7.81 11.52
CA ALA A 72 -3.67 7.08 10.57
C ALA A 72 -2.98 6.98 9.20
N THR A 73 -2.45 8.10 8.71
CA THR A 73 -1.73 8.19 7.42
C THR A 73 -0.45 7.35 7.43
N PHE A 74 0.31 7.40 8.54
CA PHE A 74 1.50 6.58 8.72
C PHE A 74 1.16 5.08 8.73
N SER A 75 0.09 4.69 9.43
CA SER A 75 -0.36 3.29 9.49
C SER A 75 -0.81 2.78 8.12
N ALA A 76 -1.55 3.59 7.36
CA ALA A 76 -1.93 3.28 5.99
C ALA A 76 -0.71 3.09 5.09
N THR A 77 0.26 4.00 5.19
CA THR A 77 1.52 3.92 4.43
C THR A 77 2.29 2.63 4.75
N LYS A 78 2.41 2.27 6.04
CA LYS A 78 3.05 1.00 6.47
C LYS A 78 2.32 -0.21 5.92
N PHE A 79 0.99 -0.20 5.90
CA PHE A 79 0.20 -1.30 5.35
C PHE A 79 0.46 -1.48 3.85
N VAL A 80 0.40 -0.39 3.08
CA VAL A 80 0.67 -0.41 1.63
C VAL A 80 2.10 -0.89 1.36
N PHE A 81 3.09 -0.38 2.11
CA PHE A 81 4.49 -0.79 1.96
C PHE A 81 4.72 -2.26 2.32
N GLY A 82 4.10 -2.73 3.41
CA GLY A 82 4.15 -4.14 3.81
C GLY A 82 3.51 -5.07 2.79
N ALA A 83 2.38 -4.68 2.20
CA ALA A 83 1.75 -5.41 1.10
C ALA A 83 2.65 -5.44 -0.14
N ALA A 84 3.25 -4.31 -0.51
CA ALA A 84 4.16 -4.20 -1.64
C ALA A 84 5.40 -5.10 -1.49
N LEU A 85 6.02 -5.12 -0.31
CA LEU A 85 7.17 -5.98 -0.03
C LEU A 85 6.81 -7.46 -0.13
N ARG A 86 5.67 -7.89 0.45
CA ARG A 86 5.23 -9.29 0.37
C ARG A 86 4.97 -9.73 -1.07
N LEU A 87 4.33 -8.88 -1.86
CA LEU A 87 4.09 -9.14 -3.28
C LEU A 87 5.39 -9.17 -4.09
N GLY A 88 6.31 -8.23 -3.85
CA GLY A 88 7.61 -8.18 -4.49
C GLY A 88 8.48 -9.40 -4.19
N ILE A 89 8.58 -9.80 -2.91
CA ILE A 89 9.33 -11.00 -2.49
C ILE A 89 8.74 -12.26 -3.13
N PHE A 90 7.41 -12.40 -3.15
CA PHE A 90 6.75 -13.54 -3.78
C PHE A 90 7.06 -13.64 -5.28
N GLN A 91 7.13 -12.51 -5.98
CA GLN A 91 7.52 -12.45 -7.39
C GLN A 91 8.98 -12.85 -7.60
N VAL A 92 9.91 -12.37 -6.76
CA VAL A 92 11.32 -12.74 -6.82
C VAL A 92 11.54 -14.23 -6.58
N ILE A 93 10.87 -14.82 -5.57
CA ILE A 93 10.96 -16.26 -5.27
C ILE A 93 10.40 -17.10 -6.43
N ARG A 94 9.34 -16.64 -7.12
CA ARG A 94 8.81 -17.32 -8.31
C ARG A 94 9.73 -17.18 -9.54
N GLY A 95 10.36 -16.02 -9.73
CA GLY A 95 11.30 -15.77 -10.82
C GLY A 95 12.62 -16.53 -10.68
N GLY A 96 13.10 -16.74 -9.45
CA GLY A 96 14.33 -17.48 -9.16
C GLY A 96 14.26 -19.00 -9.36
N ARG A 97 13.08 -19.57 -9.64
CA ARG A 97 12.90 -21.01 -9.95
C ARG A 97 12.66 -21.28 -11.44
N ALA A 98 13.16 -20.44 -12.34
CA ALA A 98 13.24 -20.83 -13.74
C ALA A 98 14.42 -21.82 -13.90
N PRO A 99 14.18 -23.11 -14.20
CA PRO A 99 15.28 -24.02 -14.48
C PRO A 99 16.03 -23.48 -15.71
N HIS A 100 17.35 -23.28 -15.57
CA HIS A 100 18.24 -23.03 -16.68
C HIS A 100 18.16 -24.24 -17.62
N HIS A 101 17.27 -24.18 -18.61
CA HIS A 101 17.34 -25.08 -19.76
C HIS A 101 18.59 -24.71 -20.53
N PHE A 102 19.70 -25.38 -20.18
CA PHE A 102 20.88 -25.48 -21.03
C PHE A 102 20.43 -26.08 -22.36
N HIS A 103 20.29 -25.23 -23.37
CA HIS A 103 20.29 -25.67 -24.75
C HIS A 103 21.70 -26.17 -25.07
N HIS A 104 21.91 -27.49 -24.93
CA HIS A 104 22.96 -28.18 -25.66
C HIS A 104 22.74 -27.91 -27.15
N ARG A 105 23.56 -27.02 -27.71
CA ARG A 105 23.81 -27.00 -29.15
C ARG A 105 25.06 -27.84 -29.39
N TYR A 106 24.79 -29.00 -30.00
CA TYR A 106 25.64 -29.89 -30.79
C TYR A 106 26.95 -30.38 -30.16
#